data_AF-A0A6V7HQD0-F1
#
_entry.id   AF-A0A6V7HQD0-F1
#
_cell.length_a   1.000
_cell.length_b   1.000
_cell.length_c   1.000
_cell.angle_alpha   90.00
_cell.angle_beta   90.00
_cell.angle_gamma   90.00
#
_symmetry.space_group_name_H-M   'P 1'
#
loop_
_entity.id
_entity.type
_entity.pdbx_description
1 polymer ?
#
loop_
_entity_poly.entity_id
_entity_poly.type
_entity_poly.pdbx_seq_one_letter_code
_entity_poly.pdbx_strand_id
1 'polypeptide(L)'
;YTPPALDIAFFLLSSTTRKFRDQYSMDLYKFYYETLSNCLIEADLKPESIFPFEELLESIKYYRRSSLFHTLLHMPVMQLSAEFMANEYCRVSDDDFCENFAFKD
;
A
#
# COMPACT_ATOMS: atom_id res chain seq x y z
N TYR A 1 10.03 -1.63 1.49
CA TYR A 1 9.14 -1.36 2.64
C TYR A 1 8.02 -0.44 2.17
N THR A 2 6.76 -0.82 2.40
CA THR A 2 5.58 0.00 2.08
C THR A 2 5.05 0.57 3.39
N PRO A 3 5.11 1.90 3.62
CA PRO A 3 4.65 2.47 4.89
C PRO A 3 3.12 2.36 5.02
N PRO A 4 2.55 2.25 6.24
CA PRO A 4 1.11 2.14 6.47
C PRO A 4 0.29 3.25 5.78
N ALA A 5 0.85 4.47 5.70
CA ALA A 5 0.23 5.59 4.99
C ALA A 5 0.07 5.36 3.48
N LEU A 6 1.01 4.68 2.83
CA LEU A 6 0.92 4.37 1.40
C LEU A 6 -0.10 3.25 1.15
N ASP A 7 -0.15 2.26 2.04
CA ASP A 7 -1.11 1.17 2.03
C ASP A 7 -2.57 1.68 2.10
N ILE A 8 -2.93 2.41 3.16
CA ILE A 8 -4.30 2.97 3.30
C ILE A 8 -4.64 3.96 2.19
N ALA A 9 -3.67 4.78 1.75
CA ALA A 9 -3.92 5.72 0.67
C ALA A 9 -4.21 5.01 -0.66
N PHE A 10 -3.47 3.95 -0.97
CA PHE A 10 -3.71 3.14 -2.16
C PHE A 10 -5.09 2.50 -2.12
N PHE A 11 -5.45 1.87 -1.01
CA PHE A 11 -6.77 1.25 -0.81
C PHE A 11 -7.90 2.27 -1.02
N LEU A 12 -7.83 3.44 -0.38
CA LEU A 12 -8.88 4.45 -0.49
C LEU A 12 -8.95 5.10 -1.88
N LEU A 13 -7.81 5.27 -2.56
CA LEU A 13 -7.78 5.86 -3.89
C LEU A 13 -8.32 4.91 -4.97
N SER A 14 -8.08 3.61 -4.83
CA SER A 14 -8.51 2.58 -5.80
C SER A 14 -9.94 2.07 -5.59
N SER A 15 -10.46 2.12 -4.35
CA SER A 15 -11.78 1.55 -4.01
C SER A 15 -12.89 2.58 -3.80
N THR A 16 -12.58 3.87 -3.65
CA THR A 16 -13.60 4.89 -3.33
C THR A 16 -13.58 6.10 -4.27
N THR A 17 -14.65 6.90 -4.20
CA THR A 17 -14.72 8.18 -4.92
C THR A 17 -14.09 9.32 -4.11
N ARG A 18 -13.72 10.41 -4.80
CA ARG A 18 -13.24 11.64 -4.15
C ARG A 18 -14.27 12.20 -3.17
N LYS A 19 -15.56 12.25 -3.57
CA LYS A 19 -16.66 12.75 -2.72
C LYS A 19 -16.75 11.99 -1.39
N PHE A 20 -16.63 10.67 -1.45
CA PHE A 20 -16.65 9.83 -0.25
C PHE A 20 -15.47 10.13 0.68
N ARG A 21 -14.25 10.24 0.12
CA ARG A 21 -13.06 10.59 0.93
C ARG A 21 -13.17 11.97 1.55
N ASP A 22 -13.64 12.97 0.80
CA ASP A 22 -13.80 14.32 1.33
C ASP A 22 -14.73 14.35 2.56
N GLN A 23 -15.71 13.44 2.62
CA GLN A 23 -16.66 13.35 3.73
C GLN A 23 -16.18 12.46 4.88
N TYR A 24 -15.47 11.36 4.61
CA TYR A 24 -15.23 10.29 5.60
C TYR A 24 -13.75 9.97 5.87
N SER A 25 -12.78 10.69 5.30
CA SER A 25 -11.35 10.33 5.41
C SER A 25 -10.87 10.13 6.84
N MET A 26 -11.26 11.00 7.78
CA MET A 26 -10.77 10.91 9.15
C MET A 26 -11.30 9.67 9.87
N ASP A 27 -12.57 9.32 9.66
CA ASP A 27 -13.18 8.11 10.24
C ASP A 27 -12.51 6.86 9.67
N LEU A 28 -12.20 6.87 8.37
CA LEU A 28 -11.48 5.78 7.70
C LEU A 28 -10.04 5.62 8.23
N TYR A 29 -9.34 6.73 8.49
CA TYR A 29 -7.99 6.68 9.06
C TYR A 29 -7.98 6.15 10.49
N LYS A 30 -8.97 6.55 11.31
CA LYS A 30 -9.13 6.00 12.66
C LYS A 30 -9.42 4.51 12.63
N PHE A 31 -10.37 4.08 11.80
CA PHE A 31 -10.71 2.67 11.65
C PHE A 31 -9.51 1.82 11.19
N TYR A 32 -8.75 2.32 10.22
CA TYR A 32 -7.51 1.67 9.78
C TYR A 32 -6.49 1.58 10.93
N TYR A 33 -6.27 2.67 11.67
CA TYR A 33 -5.33 2.69 12.78
C TYR A 33 -5.72 1.76 13.92
N GLU A 34 -7.00 1.69 14.27
CA GLU A 34 -7.53 0.74 15.26
C GLU A 34 -7.26 -0.71 14.82
N THR A 35 -7.53 -1.02 13.55
CA THR A 35 -7.28 -2.35 13.00
C THR A 35 -5.79 -2.70 13.02
N LEU A 36 -4.93 -1.78 12.57
CA LEU A 36 -3.47 -1.94 12.61
C LEU A 36 -2.98 -2.12 14.05
N SER A 37 -3.50 -1.33 14.99
CA SER A 37 -3.14 -1.39 16.40
C SER A 37 -3.52 -2.74 17.01
N ASN A 38 -4.69 -3.28 16.68
CA ASN A 38 -5.11 -4.60 17.13
C ASN A 38 -4.16 -5.69 16.62
N CYS A 39 -3.76 -5.65 15.34
CA CYS A 39 -2.77 -6.59 14.79
C CYS A 39 -1.41 -6.49 15.50
N LEU A 40 -0.97 -5.27 15.86
CA LEU A 40 0.26 -5.07 16.62
C LEU A 40 0.13 -5.62 18.06
N ILE A 41 -1.01 -5.41 18.71
CA ILE A 41 -1.27 -5.94 20.07
C ILE A 41 -1.29 -7.47 20.06
N GLU A 42 -1.91 -8.10 19.06
CA GLU A 42 -1.91 -9.55 18.88
C GLU A 42 -0.51 -10.14 18.70
N ALA A 43 0.44 -9.33 18.22
CA ALA A 43 1.85 -9.66 18.10
C ALA A 43 2.70 -9.29 19.34
N ASP A 44 2.06 -9.00 20.49
CA ASP A 44 2.69 -8.53 21.73
C ASP A 44 3.48 -7.21 21.59
N LEU A 45 3.11 -6.36 20.63
CA LEU A 45 3.69 -5.04 20.41
C LEU A 45 2.81 -3.94 21.01
N LYS A 46 3.42 -2.78 21.32
CA LYS A 46 2.73 -1.59 21.85
C LYS A 46 2.57 -0.53 20.76
N PRO A 47 1.38 -0.39 20.13
CA PRO A 47 1.18 0.51 18.99
C PRO A 47 1.56 1.95 19.29
N GLU A 48 1.12 2.47 20.45
CA GLU A 48 1.36 3.85 20.88
C GLU A 48 2.85 4.21 21.02
N SER A 49 3.73 3.21 21.19
CA SER A 49 5.17 3.43 21.32
C SER A 49 5.94 3.28 20.01
N ILE A 50 5.39 2.49 19.07
CA ILE A 50 6.06 2.13 17.81
C ILE A 50 5.58 3.02 16.68
N PHE A 51 4.28 3.28 16.63
CA PHE A 51 3.63 4.03 15.57
C PHE A 51 2.33 4.68 16.09
N PRO A 52 2.42 5.87 16.73
CA PRO A 52 1.26 6.63 17.19
C PRO A 52 0.34 7.06 16.04
N PHE A 53 -0.93 7.35 16.35
CA PHE A 53 -1.90 7.79 15.33
C PHE A 53 -1.49 9.10 14.65
N GLU A 54 -0.90 10.02 15.40
CA GLU A 54 -0.38 11.29 14.88
C GLU A 54 0.72 11.07 13.83
N GLU A 55 1.55 10.03 14.01
CA GLU A 55 2.59 9.68 13.05
C GLU A 55 1.99 9.13 11.75
N LEU A 56 0.89 8.36 11.83
CA LEU A 56 0.12 7.95 10.66
C LEU A 56 -0.44 9.16 9.92
N LEU A 57 -1.05 10.12 10.62
CA LEU A 57 -1.63 11.32 10.00
C LEU A 57 -0.56 12.17 9.28
N GLU A 58 0.58 12.39 9.91
CA GLU A 58 1.69 13.12 9.28
C GLU A 58 2.27 12.34 8.09
N SER A 59 2.37 11.01 8.19
CA SER A 59 2.78 10.15 7.08
C SER A 59 1.80 10.23 5.90
N ILE A 60 0.48 10.18 6.14
CA ILE A 60 -0.54 10.33 5.09
C ILE A 60 -0.40 11.68 4.39
N LYS A 61 -0.18 12.75 5.15
CA LYS A 61 0.04 14.09 4.60
C LYS A 61 1.31 14.16 3.76
N TYR A 62 2.42 13.58 4.24
CA TYR A 62 3.69 13.52 3.54
C TYR A 62 3.58 12.75 2.22
N TYR A 63 2.97 11.57 2.24
CA TYR A 63 2.87 10.70 1.07
C TYR A 63 1.73 11.02 0.11
N ARG A 64 0.82 11.95 0.44
CA ARG A 64 -0.39 12.24 -0.34
C ARG A 64 -0.19 12.29 -1.87
N ARG A 65 0.84 13.01 -2.33
CA ARG A 65 1.13 13.13 -3.78
C ARG A 65 1.70 11.85 -4.37
N SER A 66 2.65 11.23 -3.66
CA SER A 66 3.27 9.98 -4.06
C SER A 66 2.24 8.84 -4.13
N SER A 67 1.32 8.77 -3.17
CA SER A 67 0.25 7.77 -3.16
C SER A 67 -0.72 7.91 -4.32
N LEU A 68 -1.01 9.14 -4.76
CA LEU A 68 -1.80 9.37 -5.98
C LEU A 68 -1.10 8.81 -7.21
N PHE A 69 0.17 9.15 -7.38
CA PHE A 69 0.97 8.66 -8.51
C PHE A 69 1.11 7.13 -8.50
N HIS A 70 1.44 6.57 -7.34
CA HIS A 70 1.50 5.13 -7.12
C HIS A 70 0.18 4.45 -7.49
N THR A 71 -0.95 4.98 -7.02
CA THR A 71 -2.27 4.39 -7.34
C THR A 71 -2.56 4.42 -8.84
N LEU A 72 -2.29 5.55 -9.50
CA LEU A 72 -2.51 5.68 -10.95
C LEU A 72 -1.67 4.71 -11.76
N LEU A 73 -0.44 4.43 -11.34
CA LEU A 73 0.44 3.47 -12.01
C LEU A 73 0.00 2.02 -11.79
N HIS A 74 -0.46 1.67 -10.59
CA HIS A 74 -0.83 0.30 -10.25
C HIS A 74 -2.25 -0.09 -10.66
N MET A 75 -3.17 0.88 -10.78
CA MET A 75 -4.57 0.63 -11.10
C MET A 75 -4.79 -0.17 -12.40
N PRO A 76 -4.11 0.13 -13.53
CA PRO A 76 -4.25 -0.67 -14.75
C PRO A 76 -3.78 -2.11 -14.58
N VAL A 77 -2.69 -2.31 -13.85
CA VAL A 77 -2.14 -3.66 -13.57
C VAL A 77 -3.15 -4.49 -12.78
N MET A 78 -3.85 -3.88 -11.83
CA MET A 78 -4.91 -4.55 -11.07
C MET A 78 -6.15 -4.93 -11.88
N GLN A 79 -6.31 -4.39 -13.10
CA GLN A 79 -7.40 -4.74 -14.01
C GLN A 79 -7.02 -5.83 -15.01
N LEU A 80 -5.76 -6.28 -15.03
CA LEU A 80 -5.30 -7.35 -15.90
C LEU A 80 -5.86 -8.70 -15.41
N SER A 81 -6.10 -9.63 -16.35
CA SER A 81 -6.51 -10.98 -15.97
C SER A 81 -5.37 -11.71 -15.28
N ALA A 82 -5.70 -12.61 -14.35
CA ALA A 82 -4.69 -13.44 -13.69
C ALA A 82 -3.87 -14.26 -14.71
N GLU A 83 -4.51 -14.71 -15.80
CA GLU A 83 -3.87 -15.41 -16.91
C GLU A 83 -2.82 -14.53 -17.62
N PHE A 84 -3.17 -13.28 -17.93
CA PHE A 84 -2.24 -12.34 -18.55
C PHE A 84 -1.06 -12.01 -17.62
N MET A 85 -1.34 -11.80 -16.33
CA MET A 85 -0.31 -11.55 -15.32
C MET A 85 0.67 -12.73 -15.19
N ALA A 86 0.16 -13.96 -15.13
CA ALA A 86 1.00 -15.16 -15.03
C ALA A 86 1.86 -15.37 -16.29
N ASN A 87 1.31 -15.14 -17.47
CA ASN A 87 2.00 -15.41 -18.73
C ASN A 87 3.04 -14.35 -19.11
N GLU A 88 2.78 -13.07 -18.85
CA GLU A 88 3.66 -11.99 -19.31
C GLU A 88 4.49 -11.39 -18.18
N TYR A 89 3.92 -11.23 -16.98
CA TYR A 89 4.62 -10.59 -15.86
C TYR A 89 5.44 -11.58 -15.03
N CYS A 90 4.90 -12.76 -14.73
CA CYS A 90 5.61 -13.76 -13.91
C CYS A 90 6.69 -14.52 -14.70
N ARG A 91 6.49 -14.76 -16.00
CA ARG A 91 7.54 -15.33 -16.86
C ARG A 91 8.79 -14.44 -16.93
N VAL A 92 8.59 -13.13 -17.12
CA VAL A 92 9.70 -12.18 -17.15
C VAL A 92 10.43 -12.14 -15.81
N SER A 93 9.73 -12.23 -14.66
CA SER A 93 10.40 -12.24 -13.36
C SER A 93 11.25 -13.50 -13.08
N ASP A 94 10.86 -14.65 -13.62
CA ASP A 94 11.66 -15.88 -13.48
C ASP A 94 12.90 -15.85 -14.39
N ASP A 95 12.76 -15.32 -15.61
CA ASP A 95 13.87 -15.23 -16.58
C ASP A 95 14.85 -14.08 -16.22
N ASP A 96 14.37 -12.88 -15.84
CA ASP A 96 15.23 -11.73 -15.50
C ASP A 96 15.91 -11.85 -14.13
N PHE A 97 15.33 -12.55 -13.15
CA PHE A 97 15.99 -12.76 -11.85
C PHE A 97 17.16 -13.73 -11.97
N CYS A 98 17.05 -14.74 -12.85
CA CYS A 98 18.14 -15.66 -13.16
C CYS A 98 19.22 -15.04 -14.06
N GLU A 99 18.86 -14.23 -15.06
CA GLU A 99 19.84 -13.65 -15.98
C GLU A 99 20.57 -12.41 -15.43
N ASN A 100 19.91 -11.57 -14.62
CA ASN A 100 20.53 -10.33 -14.11
C ASN A 100 21.30 -10.48 -12.78
N PHE A 101 21.21 -11.62 -12.11
CA PHE A 101 22.00 -11.93 -10.88
C PHE A 101 22.97 -13.11 -11.03
N ALA A 102 23.01 -13.79 -12.18
CA ALA A 102 24.13 -14.64 -12.53
C ALA A 102 25.34 -13.75 -12.80
N PHE A 103 26.23 -13.67 -11.80
CA PHE A 103 27.53 -13.01 -11.89
C PHE A 103 28.20 -13.35 -13.22
N LYS A 104 28.47 -12.33 -14.04
CA LYS A 104 29.58 -12.37 -14.98
C LYS A 104 30.86 -12.40 -14.13
N ASP A 105 31.43 -13.58 -13.99
CA ASP A 105 32.85 -13.76 -13.68
C ASP A 105 33.73 -13.22 -14.83
#